data_AF-A0A6T8HNC9-F1
#
_entry.id   AF-A0A6T8HNC9-F1
#
_cell.length_a   1.000
_cell.length_b   1.000
_cell.length_c   1.000
_cell.angle_alpha   90.00
_cell.angle_beta   90.00
_cell.angle_gamma   90.00
#
_symmetry.space_group_name_H-M   'P 1'
#
loop_
_entity.id
_entity.type
_entity.pdbx_description
1 polymer ?
#
loop_
_entity_poly.entity_id
_entity_poly.type
_entity_poly.pdbx_seq_one_letter_code
_entity_poly.pdbx_strand_id
1 'polypeptide(L)'
;ANDIFRNVREFDCKNKSFHALPYRLGIVVSVGAGLGSFPMCFDIDIVHWFNTAYVTADIPEQKDLETWLEVGSWSWNWMEPPLGQVSFLLLCLTYARSQLQNLGKKPFTAYLRNKRAESLAEEFPMYDRDVLMQFSLSDSLS
;
A
#
# COMPACT_ATOMS: atom_id res chain seq x y z
N ALA A 1 -12.50 -30.65 27.09
CA ALA A 1 -11.25 -30.04 26.58
C ALA A 1 -11.47 -29.33 25.25
N ASN A 2 -12.04 -29.99 24.23
CA ASN A 2 -12.27 -29.39 22.90
C ASN A 2 -13.15 -28.13 22.89
N ASP A 3 -14.19 -28.06 23.72
CA ASP A 3 -15.06 -26.85 23.78
C ASP A 3 -14.35 -25.62 24.36
N ILE A 4 -13.42 -25.81 25.29
CA ILE A 4 -12.61 -24.73 25.87
C ILE A 4 -11.66 -24.16 24.81
N PHE A 5 -10.98 -25.03 24.06
CA PHE A 5 -10.11 -24.61 22.96
C PHE A 5 -10.88 -23.90 21.85
N ARG A 6 -12.11 -24.33 21.55
CA ARG A 6 -12.97 -23.65 20.57
C ARG A 6 -13.34 -22.25 21.05
N ASN A 7 -13.77 -22.10 22.31
CA ASN A 7 -14.12 -20.80 22.89
C ASN A 7 -12.92 -19.83 22.94
N VAL A 8 -11.72 -20.32 23.30
CA VAL A 8 -10.49 -19.51 23.28
C VAL A 8 -10.17 -19.04 21.85
N ARG A 9 -10.29 -19.93 20.86
CA ARG A 9 -10.01 -19.60 19.46
C ARG A 9 -11.02 -18.59 18.90
N GLU A 10 -12.30 -18.73 19.22
CA GLU A 10 -13.34 -17.80 18.81
C GLU A 10 -13.12 -16.41 19.41
N PHE A 11 -12.77 -16.33 20.70
CA PHE A 11 -12.44 -15.06 21.35
C PHE A 11 -11.20 -14.42 20.72
N ASP A 12 -10.14 -15.18 20.49
CA ASP A 12 -8.91 -14.71 19.86
C ASP A 12 -9.15 -14.25 18.40
N CYS A 13 -9.92 -14.99 17.59
CA CYS A 13 -10.27 -14.58 16.23
C CYS A 13 -11.08 -13.29 16.19
N LYS A 14 -12.09 -13.15 17.07
CA LYS A 14 -12.92 -11.94 17.15
C LYS A 14 -12.09 -10.74 17.61
N ASN A 15 -11.23 -10.95 18.62
CA ASN A 15 -10.37 -9.91 19.17
C ASN A 15 -9.24 -9.51 18.20
N LYS A 16 -8.66 -10.46 17.46
CA LYS A 16 -7.69 -10.20 16.38
C LYS A 16 -8.24 -9.31 15.30
N SER A 17 -9.49 -9.52 14.87
CA SER A 17 -10.11 -8.65 13.87
C SER A 17 -10.26 -7.23 14.41
N PHE A 18 -10.66 -7.08 15.67
CA PHE A 18 -10.81 -5.78 16.32
C PHE A 18 -9.48 -5.04 16.46
N HIS A 19 -8.43 -5.70 16.94
CA HIS A 19 -7.09 -5.10 17.05
C HIS A 19 -6.43 -4.84 15.68
N ALA A 20 -6.84 -5.55 14.63
CA ALA A 20 -6.34 -5.31 13.28
C ALA A 20 -7.02 -4.13 12.56
N LEU A 21 -8.17 -3.64 13.05
CA LEU A 21 -8.90 -2.52 12.44
C LEU A 21 -8.07 -1.26 12.24
N PRO A 22 -7.36 -0.70 13.25
CA PRO A 22 -6.59 0.54 13.07
C PRO A 22 -5.51 0.40 12.00
N TYR A 23 -4.84 -0.75 11.91
CA TYR A 23 -3.84 -1.02 10.89
C TYR A 23 -4.45 -1.09 9.49
N ARG A 24 -5.60 -1.75 9.34
CA ARG A 24 -6.31 -1.83 8.04
C ARG A 24 -6.79 -0.46 7.59
N LEU A 25 -7.36 0.32 8.51
CA LEU A 25 -7.81 1.68 8.24
C LEU A 25 -6.63 2.57 7.86
N GLY A 26 -5.50 2.47 8.59
CA GLY A 26 -4.27 3.19 8.25
C GLY A 26 -3.77 2.88 6.85
N ILE A 27 -3.78 1.61 6.42
CA ILE A 27 -3.39 1.21 5.05
C ILE A 27 -4.33 1.82 4.01
N VAL A 28 -5.65 1.71 4.21
CA VAL A 28 -6.64 2.21 3.24
C VAL A 28 -6.54 3.74 3.12
N VAL A 29 -6.43 4.44 4.25
CA VAL A 29 -6.31 5.90 4.29
C VAL A 29 -5.00 6.34 3.63
N SER A 30 -3.87 5.71 3.93
CA SER A 30 -2.59 6.14 3.37
C SER A 30 -2.49 5.86 1.86
N VAL A 31 -2.92 4.68 1.39
CA VAL A 31 -2.94 4.36 -0.04
C VAL A 31 -3.93 5.26 -0.78
N GLY A 32 -5.12 5.47 -0.20
CA GLY A 32 -6.12 6.38 -0.76
C GLY A 32 -5.61 7.82 -0.84
N ALA A 33 -4.96 8.32 0.21
CA ALA A 33 -4.37 9.65 0.22
C ALA A 33 -3.24 9.81 -0.80
N GLY A 34 -2.32 8.83 -0.88
CA GLY A 34 -1.19 8.91 -1.81
C GLY A 34 -1.59 8.78 -3.29
N LEU A 35 -2.63 8.01 -3.62
CA LEU A 35 -3.16 7.96 -4.98
C LEU A 35 -4.06 9.14 -5.28
N GLY A 36 -4.93 9.52 -4.33
CA GLY A 36 -5.87 10.63 -4.45
C GLY A 36 -5.18 12.00 -4.49
N SER A 37 -3.94 12.10 -4.01
CA SER A 37 -3.19 13.34 -4.13
C SER A 37 -2.85 13.66 -5.59
N PHE A 38 -2.72 12.68 -6.50
CA PHE A 38 -2.37 12.95 -7.91
C PHE A 38 -3.46 13.73 -8.65
N PRO A 39 -4.73 13.29 -8.66
CA PRO A 39 -5.78 14.07 -9.30
C PRO A 39 -5.95 15.44 -8.64
N MET A 40 -5.65 15.60 -7.34
CA MET A 40 -5.67 16.93 -6.70
C MET A 40 -4.67 17.95 -7.28
N CYS A 41 -3.64 17.52 -8.02
CA CYS A 41 -2.67 18.44 -8.64
C CYS A 41 -2.70 18.41 -10.18
N PHE A 42 -3.18 17.33 -10.79
CA PHE A 42 -3.07 17.11 -12.24
C PHE A 42 -4.41 17.05 -12.98
N ASP A 43 -5.52 17.00 -12.25
CA ASP A 43 -6.86 17.01 -12.83
C ASP A 43 -7.47 18.42 -12.75
N ILE A 44 -7.87 18.95 -13.90
CA ILE A 44 -8.34 20.33 -14.03
C ILE A 44 -9.59 20.60 -13.19
N ASP A 45 -10.55 19.67 -13.16
CA ASP A 45 -11.82 19.86 -12.46
C ASP A 45 -11.61 19.88 -10.95
N ILE A 46 -10.78 18.97 -10.43
CA ILE A 46 -10.47 18.89 -9.00
C ILE A 46 -9.62 20.08 -8.57
N VAL A 47 -8.62 20.48 -9.36
CA VAL A 47 -7.78 21.66 -9.08
C VAL A 47 -8.63 22.93 -9.10
N HIS A 48 -9.54 23.10 -10.06
CA HIS A 48 -10.47 24.25 -10.09
C HIS A 48 -11.42 24.27 -8.91
N TRP A 49 -11.98 23.12 -8.54
CA TRP A 49 -12.84 23.00 -7.37
C TRP A 49 -12.09 23.41 -6.10
N PHE A 50 -10.89 22.88 -5.91
CA PHE A 50 -10.06 23.17 -4.74
C PHE A 50 -9.62 24.64 -4.73
N ASN A 51 -9.24 25.18 -5.88
CA ASN A 51 -8.89 26.59 -6.01
C ASN A 51 -10.07 27.48 -5.65
N THR A 52 -11.27 27.18 -6.16
CA THR A 52 -12.48 27.98 -5.88
C THR A 52 -12.92 27.89 -4.42
N ALA A 53 -12.74 26.73 -3.78
CA ALA A 53 -13.16 26.49 -2.41
C ALA A 53 -12.17 27.02 -1.36
N TYR A 54 -10.85 26.99 -1.63
CA TYR A 54 -9.82 27.23 -0.60
C TYR A 54 -8.76 28.27 -0.96
N VAL A 55 -8.26 28.29 -2.20
CA VAL A 55 -7.04 29.04 -2.54
C VAL A 55 -7.34 30.41 -3.15
N THR A 56 -8.36 30.48 -4.00
CA THR A 56 -8.80 31.69 -4.70
C THR A 56 -7.71 32.34 -5.56
N ALA A 57 -6.81 31.55 -6.13
CA ALA A 57 -5.79 32.01 -7.07
C ALA A 57 -6.38 32.31 -8.46
N ASP A 58 -5.71 33.20 -9.20
CA ASP A 58 -6.11 33.55 -10.56
C ASP A 58 -6.09 32.33 -11.48
N ILE A 59 -7.15 32.21 -12.27
CA ILE A 59 -7.32 31.13 -13.25
C ILE A 59 -6.66 31.57 -14.56
N PRO A 60 -5.67 30.83 -15.08
CA PRO A 60 -5.04 31.14 -16.36
C PRO A 60 -6.01 30.94 -17.53
N GLU A 61 -5.63 31.44 -18.70
CA GLU A 61 -6.43 31.28 -19.91
C GLU A 61 -6.55 29.79 -20.28
N GLN A 62 -7.69 29.39 -20.86
CA GLN A 62 -7.97 27.98 -21.19
C GLN A 62 -6.91 27.32 -22.09
N LYS A 63 -6.23 28.12 -22.93
CA LYS A 63 -5.14 27.64 -23.81
C LYS A 63 -3.92 27.12 -23.04
N ASP A 64 -3.73 27.58 -21.79
CA ASP A 64 -2.58 27.25 -20.94
C ASP A 64 -2.95 26.15 -19.92
N LEU A 65 -4.06 25.44 -20.13
CA LEU A 65 -4.60 24.38 -19.26
C LEU A 65 -4.98 23.11 -20.05
N GLU A 66 -4.47 22.94 -21.26
CA GLU A 66 -4.88 21.86 -22.16
C GLU A 66 -4.27 20.51 -21.75
N THR A 67 -3.10 20.54 -21.11
CA THR A 67 -2.41 19.32 -20.67
C THR A 67 -2.36 19.22 -19.14
N TRP A 68 -2.39 17.99 -18.64
CA TRP A 68 -2.18 17.69 -17.22
C TRP A 68 -0.89 18.29 -16.61
N LEU A 69 0.17 18.47 -17.41
CA LEU A 69 1.43 19.08 -16.95
C LEU A 69 1.31 20.60 -16.83
N GLU A 70 0.50 21.24 -17.68
CA GLU A 70 0.19 22.67 -17.58
C GLU A 70 -0.73 22.95 -16.38
N VAL A 71 -1.76 22.11 -16.19
CA VAL A 71 -2.59 22.13 -14.96
C VAL A 71 -1.72 21.94 -13.72
N GLY A 72 -0.80 20.97 -13.77
CA GLY A 72 0.21 20.75 -12.74
C GLY A 72 1.04 22.01 -12.49
N SER A 73 1.62 22.59 -13.54
CA SER A 73 2.42 23.82 -13.49
C SER A 73 1.68 24.98 -12.83
N TRP A 74 0.40 25.16 -13.14
CA TRP A 74 -0.44 26.17 -12.49
C TRP A 74 -0.70 25.84 -11.01
N SER A 75 -1.12 24.61 -10.71
CA SER A 75 -1.42 24.18 -9.34
C SER A 75 -0.18 24.29 -8.43
N TRP A 76 1.03 24.08 -8.94
CA TRP A 76 2.28 24.18 -8.16
C TRP A 76 2.61 25.59 -7.67
N ASN A 77 1.96 26.62 -8.20
CA ASN A 77 2.13 27.96 -7.63
C ASN A 77 1.60 28.05 -6.19
N TRP A 78 0.68 27.17 -5.81
CA TRP A 78 -0.02 27.21 -4.53
C TRP A 78 -0.23 25.82 -3.88
N MET A 79 0.08 24.73 -4.58
CA MET A 79 0.26 23.38 -4.05
C MET A 79 1.72 22.94 -4.15
N GLU A 80 2.11 21.91 -3.38
CA GLU A 80 3.48 21.39 -3.41
C GLU A 80 3.92 20.97 -4.82
N PRO A 81 5.22 21.18 -5.16
CA PRO A 81 5.79 20.75 -6.42
C PRO A 81 5.68 19.22 -6.61
N PRO A 82 5.81 18.71 -7.85
CA PRO A 82 5.58 17.30 -8.16
C PRO A 82 6.59 16.36 -7.49
N LEU A 83 7.76 16.90 -7.10
CA LEU A 83 8.73 16.17 -6.28
C LEU A 83 8.24 15.96 -4.84
N GLY A 84 7.51 16.94 -4.27
CA GLY A 84 6.81 16.79 -2.98
C GLY A 84 5.70 15.75 -3.08
N GLN A 85 4.96 15.76 -4.20
CA GLN A 85 3.91 14.80 -4.47
C GLN A 85 4.40 13.34 -4.55
N VAL A 86 5.48 13.09 -5.29
CA VAL A 86 6.09 11.75 -5.37
C VAL A 86 6.62 11.33 -3.99
N SER A 87 7.20 12.26 -3.24
CA SER A 87 7.68 12.00 -1.87
C SER A 87 6.53 11.65 -0.93
N PHE A 88 5.38 12.34 -1.04
CA PHE A 88 4.17 12.05 -0.28
C PHE A 88 3.61 10.67 -0.61
N LEU A 89 3.53 10.30 -1.90
CA LEU A 89 3.13 8.95 -2.30
C LEU A 89 4.04 7.89 -1.67
N LEU A 90 5.36 8.08 -1.76
CA LEU A 90 6.33 7.16 -1.16
C LEU A 90 6.18 7.10 0.36
N LEU A 91 5.93 8.22 1.02
CA LEU A 91 5.65 8.27 2.45
C LEU A 91 4.38 7.48 2.81
N CYS A 92 3.31 7.62 2.04
CA CYS A 92 2.07 6.87 2.20
C CYS A 92 2.28 5.36 2.00
N LEU A 93 3.09 4.96 1.02
CA LEU A 93 3.43 3.56 0.76
C LEU A 93 4.33 2.96 1.84
N THR A 94 5.31 3.73 2.33
CA THR A 94 6.16 3.30 3.45
C THR A 94 5.37 3.17 4.74
N TYR A 95 4.43 4.07 5.01
CA TYR A 95 3.49 3.95 6.13
C TYR A 95 2.60 2.70 5.97
N ALA A 96 1.99 2.48 4.80
CA ALA A 96 1.19 1.29 4.54
C ALA A 96 2.00 -0.01 4.77
N ARG A 97 3.25 -0.04 4.31
CA ARG A 97 4.17 -1.15 4.56
C ARG A 97 4.44 -1.35 6.05
N SER A 98 4.64 -0.28 6.82
CA SER A 98 4.82 -0.36 8.28
C SER A 98 3.58 -0.96 8.96
N GLN A 99 2.38 -0.53 8.57
CA GLN A 99 1.13 -1.10 9.09
C GLN A 99 0.97 -2.59 8.75
N LEU A 100 1.38 -3.02 7.55
CA LEU A 100 1.40 -4.44 7.17
C LEU A 100 2.39 -5.26 8.02
N GLN A 101 3.57 -4.71 8.29
CA GLN A 101 4.58 -5.36 9.14
C GLN A 101 4.09 -5.50 10.59
N ASN A 102 3.39 -4.50 11.12
CA ASN A 102 2.78 -4.56 12.45
C ASN A 102 1.67 -5.61 12.56
N LEU A 103 0.99 -5.91 11.44
CA LEU A 103 0.04 -7.03 11.33
C LEU A 103 0.72 -8.40 11.17
N GLY A 104 2.05 -8.46 11.20
CA GLY A 104 2.82 -9.69 10.98
C GLY A 104 2.81 -10.17 9.52
N LYS A 105 2.30 -9.36 8.59
CA LYS A 105 2.26 -9.72 7.17
C LYS A 105 3.58 -9.33 6.50
N LYS A 106 4.28 -10.33 5.99
CA LYS A 106 5.51 -10.16 5.18
C LYS A 106 5.29 -10.71 3.76
N PRO A 107 4.45 -10.03 2.94
CA PRO A 107 3.99 -10.60 1.67
C PRO A 107 5.15 -10.91 0.72
N PHE A 108 6.10 -9.99 0.57
CA PHE A 108 7.24 -10.18 -0.34
C PHE A 108 8.17 -11.31 0.12
N THR A 109 8.51 -11.34 1.41
CA THR A 109 9.37 -12.39 1.97
C THR A 109 8.72 -13.77 1.88
N ALA A 110 7.43 -13.87 2.19
CA ALA A 110 6.69 -15.13 2.09
C ALA A 110 6.58 -15.61 0.64
N TYR A 111 6.24 -14.71 -0.28
CA TYR A 111 6.20 -15.00 -1.71
C TYR A 111 7.54 -15.52 -2.24
N LEU A 112 8.64 -14.84 -1.91
CA LEU A 112 9.97 -15.22 -2.38
C LEU A 112 10.43 -16.57 -1.79
N ARG A 113 10.06 -16.87 -0.54
CA ARG A 113 10.34 -18.17 0.10
C ARG A 113 9.56 -19.29 -0.58
N ASN A 114 8.27 -19.08 -0.84
CA ASN A 114 7.45 -20.07 -1.54
C ASN A 114 7.95 -20.32 -2.96
N LYS A 115 8.29 -19.27 -3.70
CA LYS A 115 8.81 -19.39 -5.07
C LYS A 115 10.14 -20.17 -5.12
N ARG A 116 11.00 -19.99 -4.12
CA ARG A 116 12.23 -20.78 -4.00
C ARG A 116 11.98 -22.23 -3.64
N ALA A 117 11.07 -22.47 -2.71
CA ALA A 117 10.64 -23.82 -2.34
C ALA A 117 10.06 -24.58 -3.54
N GLU A 118 9.26 -23.91 -4.38
CA GLU A 118 8.74 -24.44 -5.64
C GLU A 118 9.87 -24.74 -6.63
N SER A 119 10.77 -23.79 -6.86
CA SER A 119 11.92 -24.00 -7.76
C SER A 119 12.82 -25.16 -7.33
N LEU A 120 13.01 -25.37 -6.01
CA LEU A 120 13.79 -26.49 -5.49
C LEU A 120 13.09 -27.83 -5.72
N ALA A 121 11.77 -27.86 -5.53
CA ALA A 121 10.96 -29.06 -5.79
C ALA A 121 10.91 -29.42 -7.28
N GLU A 122 10.94 -28.43 -8.17
CA GLU A 122 11.01 -28.63 -9.62
C GLU A 122 12.38 -29.16 -10.07
N GLU A 123 13.46 -28.67 -9.48
CA GLU A 123 14.84 -29.10 -9.82
C GLU A 123 15.14 -30.53 -9.34
N PHE A 124 14.57 -30.96 -8.20
CA PHE A 124 14.82 -32.26 -7.60
C PHE A 124 13.56 -33.13 -7.49
N PRO A 125 12.96 -33.56 -8.62
CA PRO A 125 11.70 -34.30 -8.63
C PRO A 125 11.81 -35.74 -8.07
N MET A 126 13.03 -36.21 -7.83
CA MET A 126 13.31 -37.53 -7.25
C MET A 126 13.00 -37.63 -5.74
N TYR A 127 12.82 -36.49 -5.06
CA TYR A 127 12.46 -36.44 -3.64
C TYR A 127 11.01 -36.00 -3.46
N ASP A 128 10.46 -36.26 -2.28
CA ASP A 128 9.13 -35.80 -1.93
C ASP A 128 9.04 -34.27 -1.92
N ARG A 129 8.06 -33.75 -2.66
CA ARG A 129 7.85 -32.30 -2.83
C ARG A 129 7.61 -31.60 -1.50
N ASP A 130 6.80 -32.19 -0.61
CA ASP A 130 6.45 -31.55 0.65
C ASP A 130 7.67 -31.47 1.57
N VAL A 131 8.53 -32.49 1.55
CA VAL A 131 9.80 -32.49 2.29
C VAL A 131 10.75 -31.40 1.76
N LEU A 132 10.92 -31.28 0.45
CA LEU A 132 11.77 -30.24 -0.16
C LEU A 132 11.23 -28.83 0.11
N MET A 133 9.92 -28.66 0.04
CA MET A 133 9.28 -27.37 0.35
C MET A 133 9.46 -27.02 1.82
N GLN A 134 9.25 -27.96 2.75
CA GLN A 134 9.47 -27.74 4.17
C GLN A 134 10.94 -27.45 4.48
N PHE A 135 11.87 -28.14 3.83
CA PHE A 135 13.31 -27.88 3.96
C PHE A 135 13.65 -26.45 3.54
N SER A 136 13.26 -26.03 2.34
CA SER A 136 13.50 -24.66 1.82
C SER A 136 12.81 -23.59 2.67
N LEU A 137 11.63 -23.89 3.23
CA LEU A 137 10.96 -23.00 4.16
C LEU A 137 11.65 -22.98 5.53
N SER A 138 12.22 -24.07 6.01
CA SER A 138 12.93 -24.09 7.30
C SER A 138 14.27 -23.37 7.26
N ASP A 139 14.90 -23.32 6.08
CA ASP A 139 16.18 -22.66 5.88
C ASP A 139 16.00 -21.13 5.92
N SER A 140 16.67 -20.48 6.87
CA SER A 140 16.71 -19.03 6.95
C SER A 140 17.73 -18.51 5.95
N LEU A 141 17.33 -17.55 5.12
CA LEU A 141 18.26 -16.72 4.34
C LEU A 141 19.35 -16.16 5.28
N SER A 142 20.54 -16.75 5.21
CA SER A 142 21.76 -16.19 5.81
C SER A 142 22.10 -14.86 5.17
#